data_AF-W6W3Z6-F1
#
_entry.id   AF-W6W3Z6-F1
#
_cell.length_a   1.000
_cell.length_b   1.000
_cell.length_c   1.000
_cell.angle_alpha   90.00
_cell.angle_beta   90.00
_cell.angle_gamma   90.00
#
_symmetry.space_group_name_H-M   'P 1'
#
loop_
_entity.id
_entity.type
_entity.pdbx_description
1 polymer ?
#
loop_
_entity_poly.entity_id
_entity_poly.type
_entity_poly.pdbx_seq_one_letter_code
_entity_poly.pdbx_strand_id
1 'polypeptide(L)'
;MTNIASRPRQQKDPIVNVMLNGGRVTSGFRAALFAAASRAGVSVNEFVLTAAAEKLRASGSQFSGVFEPGDLLDLNDNTRQEVTSREA
;
A
#
# COMPACT_ATOMS: atom_id res chain seq x y z
N MET A 1 -4.26 -37.86 25.40
CA MET A 1 -3.40 -37.48 24.25
C MET A 1 -3.89 -36.14 23.74
N THR A 2 -3.19 -35.05 24.06
CA THR A 2 -3.66 -33.69 23.77
C THR A 2 -3.36 -33.37 22.30
N ASN A 3 -4.42 -33.23 21.50
CA ASN A 3 -4.33 -32.94 20.07
C ASN A 3 -3.99 -31.45 19.91
N ILE A 4 -2.73 -31.12 19.62
CA ILE A 4 -2.30 -29.76 19.31
C ILE A 4 -2.80 -29.49 17.89
N ALA A 5 -3.98 -28.88 17.78
CA ALA A 5 -4.53 -28.44 16.51
C ALA A 5 -3.57 -27.40 15.90
N SER A 6 -2.78 -27.84 14.92
CA SER A 6 -1.91 -27.00 14.11
C SER A 6 -2.78 -25.96 13.40
N ARG A 7 -2.75 -24.70 13.85
CA ARG A 7 -3.41 -23.61 13.13
C ARG A 7 -2.82 -23.60 11.71
N PRO A 8 -3.64 -23.62 10.65
CA PRO A 8 -3.12 -23.51 9.30
C PRO A 8 -2.31 -22.21 9.23
N ARG A 9 -1.02 -22.30 8.86
CA ARG A 9 -0.20 -21.13 8.55
C ARG A 9 -0.97 -20.37 7.48
N GLN A 10 -1.44 -19.16 7.82
CA GLN A 10 -2.04 -18.24 6.86
C GLN A 10 -1.01 -18.07 5.74
N GLN A 11 -1.35 -18.59 4.55
CA GLN A 11 -0.45 -18.53 3.41
C GLN A 11 -0.34 -17.05 3.03
N LYS A 12 0.88 -16.50 3.08
CA LYS A 12 1.13 -15.11 2.68
C LYS A 12 0.78 -14.94 1.21
N ASP A 13 0.20 -13.80 0.85
CA ASP A 13 -0.04 -13.46 -0.54
C ASP A 13 1.29 -13.49 -1.31
N PRO A 14 1.35 -14.18 -2.46
CA PRO A 14 2.60 -14.31 -3.21
C PRO A 14 2.98 -12.98 -3.87
N ILE A 15 4.25 -12.62 -3.75
CA ILE A 15 4.83 -11.44 -4.43
C ILE A 15 5.01 -11.77 -5.91
N VAL A 16 4.47 -10.92 -6.78
CA VAL A 16 4.52 -11.09 -8.24
C VAL A 16 5.03 -9.82 -8.92
N ASN A 17 5.69 -9.98 -10.07
CA ASN A 17 6.20 -8.85 -10.86
C ASN A 17 5.10 -8.23 -11.71
N VAL A 18 5.04 -6.90 -11.74
CA VAL A 18 4.20 -6.14 -12.67
C VAL A 18 5.05 -5.65 -13.83
N MET A 19 4.77 -6.13 -15.05
CA MET A 19 5.40 -5.64 -16.28
C MET A 19 4.47 -4.68 -17.02
N LEU A 20 4.72 -3.37 -16.93
CA LEU A 20 3.96 -2.35 -17.65
C LEU A 20 4.59 -2.08 -19.03
N ASN A 21 4.20 -2.87 -20.04
CA ASN A 21 4.62 -2.63 -21.41
C ASN A 21 3.89 -1.41 -21.98
N GLY A 22 4.62 -0.35 -22.35
CA GLY A 22 4.07 0.84 -23.03
C GLY A 22 4.04 2.14 -22.23
N GLY A 23 4.80 2.26 -21.13
CA GLY A 23 4.90 3.46 -20.27
C GLY A 23 5.52 4.71 -20.93
N ARG A 24 5.03 5.11 -22.11
CA ARG A 24 5.37 6.38 -22.76
C ARG A 24 4.55 7.48 -22.12
N VAL A 25 5.23 8.44 -21.51
CA VAL A 25 4.64 9.58 -20.81
C VAL A 25 5.19 10.88 -21.38
N THR A 26 4.52 12.00 -21.12
CA THR A 26 5.05 13.31 -21.49
C THR A 26 6.33 13.62 -20.71
N SER A 27 7.24 14.40 -21.31
CA SER A 27 8.51 14.77 -20.68
C SER A 27 8.31 15.52 -19.35
N GLY A 28 7.31 16.41 -19.30
CA GLY A 28 6.95 17.15 -18.08
C GLY A 28 6.48 16.23 -16.96
N PHE A 29 5.64 15.24 -17.27
CA PHE A 29 5.21 14.25 -16.30
C PHE A 29 6.40 13.42 -15.79
N ARG A 30 7.29 12.96 -16.70
CA ARG A 30 8.50 12.22 -16.30
C ARG A 30 9.36 13.03 -15.33
N ALA A 31 9.59 14.31 -15.60
CA ALA A 31 10.38 15.16 -14.71
C ALA A 31 9.71 15.35 -13.34
N ALA A 32 8.41 15.64 -13.33
CA ALA A 32 7.64 15.80 -12.10
C ALA A 32 7.61 14.53 -11.25
N LEU A 33 7.44 13.37 -11.88
CA LEU A 33 7.43 12.06 -11.24
C LEU A 33 8.77 11.77 -10.54
N PHE A 34 9.88 11.94 -11.25
CA PHE A 34 11.21 11.70 -10.69
C PHE A 34 11.53 12.67 -9.54
N ALA A 35 11.16 13.95 -9.68
CA ALA A 35 11.32 14.92 -8.61
C ALA A 35 10.47 14.58 -7.37
N ALA A 36 9.25 14.09 -7.57
CA ALA A 36 8.38 13.67 -6.47
C ALA A 36 8.94 12.44 -5.73
N ALA A 37 9.35 11.40 -6.46
CA ALA A 37 9.98 10.22 -5.88
C ALA A 37 11.26 10.58 -5.11
N SER A 38 12.11 11.44 -5.69
CA SER A 38 13.32 11.93 -5.04
C SER A 38 13.05 12.69 -3.74
N ARG A 39 12.04 13.58 -3.71
CA ARG A 39 11.64 14.29 -2.48
C ARG A 39 11.08 13.38 -1.40
N ALA A 40 10.38 12.33 -1.81
CA ALA A 40 9.85 11.31 -0.90
C ALA A 40 10.93 10.33 -0.41
N GLY A 41 12.14 10.36 -0.99
CA GLY A 41 13.23 9.45 -0.62
C GLY A 41 13.02 8.00 -1.05
N VAL A 42 12.15 7.76 -2.04
CA VAL A 42 11.77 6.42 -2.52
C VAL A 42 12.12 6.22 -3.99
N SER A 43 12.16 4.97 -4.43
CA SER A 43 12.34 4.67 -5.86
C SER A 43 11.13 5.13 -6.68
N VAL A 44 11.32 5.43 -7.96
CA VAL A 44 10.19 5.80 -8.85
C VAL A 44 9.18 4.65 -8.94
N ASN A 45 9.64 3.40 -8.95
CA ASN A 45 8.78 2.22 -8.95
C ASN A 45 7.91 2.16 -7.69
N GLU A 46 8.53 2.41 -6.52
CA GLU A 46 7.83 2.43 -5.25
C GLU A 46 6.77 3.55 -5.23
N PHE A 47 7.17 4.75 -5.64
CA PHE A 47 6.27 5.90 -5.73
C PHE A 47 5.02 5.61 -6.58
N VAL A 48 5.19 5.05 -7.78
CA VAL A 48 4.05 4.79 -8.68
C VAL A 48 3.15 3.67 -8.17
N LEU A 49 3.72 2.61 -7.59
CA LEU A 49 2.94 1.49 -7.08
C LEU A 49 2.17 1.89 -5.82
N THR A 50 2.76 2.67 -4.92
CA THR A 50 2.06 3.23 -3.76
C THR A 50 0.92 4.15 -4.19
N ALA A 51 1.17 5.09 -5.11
CA ALA A 51 0.12 5.98 -5.62
C ALA A 51 -1.02 5.23 -6.33
N ALA A 52 -0.69 4.17 -7.09
CA ALA A 52 -1.69 3.30 -7.71
C ALA A 52 -2.51 2.55 -6.65
N ALA A 53 -1.85 2.05 -5.61
CA ALA A 53 -2.50 1.33 -4.52
C ALA A 53 -3.45 2.23 -3.72
N GLU A 54 -3.05 3.46 -3.41
CA GLU A 54 -3.91 4.47 -2.79
C GLU A 54 -5.17 4.72 -3.62
N LYS A 55 -5.01 4.87 -4.94
CA LYS A 55 -6.12 5.07 -5.88
C LYS A 55 -7.05 3.85 -5.93
N LEU A 56 -6.50 2.64 -5.95
CA LEU A 56 -7.28 1.39 -5.95
C LEU A 56 -8.08 1.24 -4.66
N ARG A 57 -7.48 1.52 -3.49
CA ARG A 57 -8.18 1.51 -2.20
C ARG A 57 -9.29 2.55 -2.15
N ALA A 58 -9.02 3.78 -2.59
CA ALA A 58 -10.04 4.82 -2.69
C ALA A 58 -11.20 4.45 -3.64
N SER A 59 -10.94 3.56 -4.60
CA SER A 59 -11.94 3.01 -5.53
C SER A 59 -12.65 1.75 -4.98
N GLY A 60 -12.35 1.33 -3.75
CA GLY A 60 -13.00 0.20 -3.07
C GLY A 60 -12.29 -1.16 -3.23
N SER A 61 -11.12 -1.21 -3.85
CA SER A 61 -10.34 -2.46 -3.95
C SER A 61 -9.69 -2.81 -2.61
N GLN A 62 -9.66 -4.10 -2.28
CA GLN A 62 -9.03 -4.64 -1.07
C GLN A 62 -7.89 -5.59 -1.46
N PHE A 63 -6.73 -5.42 -0.84
CA PHE A 63 -5.54 -6.25 -1.03
C PHE A 63 -4.67 -6.15 0.23
N SER A 64 -3.82 -7.15 0.48
CA SER A 64 -3.08 -7.27 1.74
C SER A 64 -1.96 -6.24 1.92
N GLY A 65 -1.45 -5.66 0.83
CA GLY A 65 -0.41 -4.64 0.82
C GLY A 65 0.16 -4.40 -0.58
N VAL A 66 1.13 -3.48 -0.73
CA VAL A 66 1.66 -3.10 -2.05
C VAL A 66 2.86 -3.94 -2.45
N PHE A 67 3.88 -4.02 -1.58
CA PHE A 67 5.10 -4.82 -1.80
C PHE A 67 5.09 -6.04 -0.88
N GLU A 68 4.68 -5.82 0.36
CA GLU A 68 4.52 -6.82 1.40
C GLU A 68 3.12 -6.70 2.04
N PRO A 69 2.56 -7.81 2.55
CA PRO A 69 1.36 -7.75 3.37
C PRO A 69 1.56 -6.81 4.57
N GLY A 70 0.72 -5.78 4.68
CA GLY A 70 0.74 -4.81 5.77
C GLY A 70 1.27 -3.40 5.41
N ASP A 71 1.82 -3.18 4.21
CA ASP A 71 2.38 -1.87 3.83
C ASP A 71 1.39 -0.71 3.87
N LEU A 72 0.08 -0.99 3.74
CA LEU A 72 -0.98 0.02 3.73
C LEU A 72 -1.82 0.05 5.01
N LEU A 73 -1.37 -0.58 6.09
CA LEU A 73 -2.13 -0.62 7.35
C LEU A 73 -2.56 0.80 7.74
N ASP A 74 -3.89 0.95 7.76
CA ASP A 74 -4.58 2.21 7.62
C ASP A 74 -4.19 3.26 8.66
N LEU A 75 -4.08 4.51 8.20
CA LEU A 75 -4.23 5.74 9.01
C LEU A 75 -5.61 5.86 9.72
N ASN A 76 -6.44 4.82 9.74
CA ASN A 76 -7.83 4.86 10.23
C ASN A 76 -8.02 4.43 11.69
N ASP A 77 -6.96 4.07 12.43
CA ASP A 77 -7.10 3.70 13.85
C ASP A 77 -7.00 4.89 14.82
N ASN A 78 -6.45 6.04 14.43
CA ASN A 78 -6.31 7.20 15.34
C ASN A 78 -7.52 8.17 15.35
N THR A 79 -8.34 8.23 14.31
CA THR A 79 -9.43 9.23 14.24
C THR A 79 -10.70 8.85 15.03
N ARG A 80 -10.77 7.63 15.60
CA ARG A 80 -11.89 7.22 16.48
C ARG A 80 -11.62 7.39 17.98
N GLN A 81 -10.38 7.66 18.42
CA GLN A 81 -10.08 7.78 19.85
C GLN A 81 -10.10 9.22 20.41
N GLU A 82 -10.06 10.26 19.56
CA GLU A 82 -10.12 11.65 20.04
C GLU A 82 -11.53 12.23 20.21
N VAL A 83 -12.56 11.62 19.63
CA VAL A 83 -13.94 12.16 19.69
C VAL A 83 -14.64 11.80 21.01
N THR A 84 -14.18 10.76 21.72
CA THR A 84 -14.80 10.27 22.96
C THR A 84 -14.27 10.96 24.23
N SER A 85 -13.29 11.87 24.11
CA SER A 85 -12.63 12.53 25.26
C SER A 85 -12.99 14.01 25.42
N ARG A 86 -13.99 14.52 24.67
CA ARG A 86 -14.48 15.91 24.79
C ARG A 86 -15.87 16.05 25.41
N GLU A 87 -16.45 14.96 25.93
CA GLU A 87 -17.72 14.95 26.66
C GLU A 87 -17.60 14.29 28.06
N ALA A 88 -16.59 14.71 28.84
CA ALA A 88 -16.49 14.39 30.27
C ALA A 88 -16.18 15.66 31.08
#